data_AF-A0A290WT79-F1
#
_entry.id   AF-A0A290WT79-F1
#
_cell.length_a   1.000
_cell.length_b   1.000
_cell.length_c   1.000
_cell.angle_alpha   90.00
_cell.angle_beta   90.00
_cell.angle_gamma   90.00
#
_symmetry.space_group_name_H-M   'P 1'
#
loop_
_entity.id
_entity.type
_entity.pdbx_description
1 polymer ?
#
loop_
_entity_poly.entity_id
_entity_poly.type
_entity_poly.pdbx_seq_one_letter_code
_entity_poly.pdbx_strand_id
1 'polypeptide(L)'
;MELIMTGPFKHALACAATLLLSLGAHASAHAGDITLFEDVEFRGRAVNLRETTDDLSRIGFNDKTSSILVRSGTWDVCTDSGFRGNCKTLGPGEYRSMPGMNDAITSVRESGRGDGYNPARPGRDPDRGNGGYGRGGTLEVYSGAGQNGGSARLNRDTDDFVSIGFNDRTSSIVIHNGYWQLCSDSNYQGTCRIFGPGRHDDLGRGLDGRVSSARMVDEREARRQQQYENQYQQPQYQQRGAVLLFPEAGMRGEPLALDRNADDLVRYNFNDRASSIIVNEGQWEVCSDSNFRGRCEVIGPGEYGRLSGMENQISSLRRVR
;
A
#
# COMPACT_ATOMS: atom_id res chain seq x y z
N MET A 1 -64.48 29.47 -49.05
CA MET A 1 -65.85 29.28 -48.53
C MET A 1 -65.71 29.04 -47.04
N GLU A 2 -65.94 30.09 -46.26
CA GLU A 2 -66.10 29.99 -44.80
C GLU A 2 -67.26 29.05 -44.48
N LEU A 3 -67.19 28.37 -43.33
CA LEU A 3 -68.34 28.24 -42.44
C LEU A 3 -67.87 28.06 -41.00
N ILE A 4 -68.48 28.88 -40.16
CA ILE A 4 -68.21 29.21 -38.77
C ILE A 4 -69.24 28.46 -37.89
N MET A 5 -68.73 27.82 -36.83
CA MET A 5 -69.26 27.63 -35.45
C MET A 5 -70.60 26.93 -35.13
N THR A 6 -70.60 26.10 -34.06
CA THR A 6 -71.19 26.32 -32.71
C THR A 6 -71.33 24.96 -31.96
N GLY A 7 -70.61 24.64 -30.87
CA GLY A 7 -70.93 24.81 -29.43
C GLY A 7 -71.38 23.47 -28.77
N PRO A 8 -71.46 23.26 -27.42
CA PRO A 8 -70.93 24.01 -26.27
C PRO A 8 -70.19 23.15 -25.18
N PHE A 9 -69.62 23.87 -24.21
CA PHE A 9 -69.03 23.50 -22.91
C PHE A 9 -69.55 22.24 -22.18
N LYS A 10 -68.62 21.44 -21.60
CA LYS A 10 -68.70 20.98 -20.19
C LYS A 10 -67.31 20.89 -19.55
N HIS A 11 -67.20 21.51 -18.37
CA HIS A 11 -66.04 21.50 -17.50
C HIS A 11 -65.90 20.14 -16.82
N ALA A 12 -64.67 19.60 -16.76
CA ALA A 12 -64.27 18.69 -15.68
C ALA A 12 -62.76 18.82 -15.47
N LEU A 13 -62.41 19.57 -14.42
CA LEU A 13 -61.10 19.54 -13.79
C LEU A 13 -61.00 18.22 -13.02
N ALA A 14 -59.97 17.41 -13.28
CA ALA A 14 -59.60 16.29 -12.41
C ALA A 14 -58.09 16.06 -12.48
N CYS A 15 -57.53 15.80 -11.31
CA CYS A 15 -56.13 15.99 -10.96
C CYS A 15 -55.15 14.99 -11.55
N ALA A 16 -53.90 15.44 -11.57
CA ALA A 16 -52.66 14.70 -11.71
C ALA A 16 -52.65 13.30 -11.08
N ALA A 17 -52.00 12.35 -11.76
CA ALA A 17 -50.65 11.88 -11.41
C ALA A 17 -50.34 10.56 -12.13
N THR A 18 -49.04 10.24 -12.19
CA THR A 18 -48.44 8.93 -12.47
C THR A 18 -48.24 8.57 -13.95
N LEU A 19 -47.12 8.01 -14.40
CA LEU A 19 -45.95 7.45 -13.71
C LEU A 19 -44.77 7.52 -14.70
N LEU A 20 -43.68 8.22 -14.36
CA LEU A 20 -42.40 8.03 -15.06
C LEU A 20 -41.90 6.63 -14.67
N LEU A 21 -42.02 5.67 -15.57
CA LEU A 21 -41.31 4.39 -15.46
C LEU A 21 -39.82 4.64 -15.66
N SER A 22 -39.14 5.08 -14.61
CA SER A 22 -37.71 4.84 -14.48
C SER A 22 -37.53 3.34 -14.31
N LEU A 23 -37.12 2.64 -15.37
CA LEU A 23 -36.45 1.35 -15.21
C LEU A 23 -35.12 1.65 -14.49
N GLY A 24 -35.19 1.70 -13.16
CA GLY A 24 -34.00 1.55 -12.34
C GLY A 24 -33.45 0.17 -12.66
N ALA A 25 -32.36 0.11 -13.40
CA ALA A 25 -31.52 -1.07 -13.44
C ALA A 25 -31.23 -1.41 -11.98
N HIS A 26 -31.92 -2.41 -11.45
CA HIS A 26 -31.56 -3.00 -10.18
C HIS A 26 -30.20 -3.61 -10.47
N ALA A 27 -29.14 -2.92 -10.07
CA ALA A 27 -27.85 -3.56 -9.93
C ALA A 27 -28.10 -4.68 -8.92
N SER A 28 -28.30 -5.90 -9.41
CA SER A 28 -28.25 -7.09 -8.59
C SER A 28 -26.89 -7.04 -7.92
N ALA A 29 -26.87 -6.63 -6.66
CA ALA A 29 -25.69 -6.72 -5.85
C ALA A 29 -25.39 -8.22 -5.72
N HIS A 30 -24.56 -8.77 -6.59
CA HIS A 30 -24.13 -10.17 -6.55
C HIS A 30 -23.50 -10.45 -5.19
N ALA A 31 -24.27 -11.03 -4.27
CA ALA A 31 -23.77 -11.47 -2.98
C ALA A 31 -22.73 -12.55 -3.26
N GLY A 32 -21.57 -12.46 -2.62
CA GLY A 32 -20.60 -13.53 -2.67
C GLY A 32 -21.27 -14.87 -2.33
N ASP A 33 -20.71 -15.96 -2.83
CA ASP A 33 -21.22 -17.31 -2.57
C ASP A 33 -20.01 -18.22 -2.32
N ILE A 34 -19.89 -18.70 -1.08
CA ILE A 34 -18.83 -19.61 -0.62
C ILE A 34 -19.48 -20.86 -0.04
N THR A 35 -18.88 -22.02 -0.29
CA THR A 35 -19.28 -23.29 0.30
C THR A 35 -18.10 -23.92 1.02
N LEU A 36 -18.29 -24.24 2.30
CA LEU A 36 -17.31 -24.91 3.14
C LEU A 36 -17.68 -26.40 3.24
N PHE A 37 -16.69 -27.28 3.16
CA PHE A 37 -16.86 -28.73 3.21
C PHE A 37 -16.04 -29.33 4.34
N GLU A 38 -16.60 -30.34 5.02
CA GLU A 38 -15.95 -30.98 6.17
C GLU A 38 -14.69 -31.75 5.78
N ASP A 39 -14.70 -32.37 4.60
CA ASP A 39 -13.58 -33.18 4.11
C ASP A 39 -12.87 -32.50 2.94
N VAL A 40 -11.64 -32.94 2.68
CA VAL A 40 -10.90 -32.59 1.46
C VAL A 40 -11.63 -33.05 0.19
N GLU A 41 -11.33 -32.40 -0.93
CA GLU A 41 -11.93 -32.68 -2.25
C GLU A 41 -13.46 -32.51 -2.30
N PHE A 42 -13.99 -31.54 -1.55
CA PHE A 42 -15.41 -31.16 -1.52
C PHE A 42 -16.35 -32.28 -1.07
N ARG A 43 -15.90 -33.08 -0.10
CA ARG A 43 -16.65 -34.22 0.46
C ARG A 43 -17.17 -33.91 1.87
N GLY A 44 -17.98 -34.81 2.39
CA GLY A 44 -18.59 -34.67 3.72
C GLY A 44 -19.76 -33.69 3.73
N ARG A 45 -20.14 -33.23 4.92
CA ARG A 45 -21.19 -32.22 5.08
C ARG A 45 -20.70 -30.89 4.52
N ALA A 46 -21.60 -30.11 3.92
CA ALA A 46 -21.29 -28.81 3.35
C ALA A 46 -22.23 -27.72 3.87
N VAL A 47 -21.72 -26.52 4.04
CA VAL A 47 -22.50 -25.31 4.34
C VAL A 47 -22.23 -24.24 3.28
N ASN A 48 -23.29 -23.71 2.70
CA ASN A 48 -23.22 -22.59 1.75
C ASN A 48 -23.52 -21.29 2.50
N LEU A 49 -22.63 -20.31 2.35
CA LEU A 49 -22.72 -18.99 2.96
C LEU A 49 -22.74 -17.94 1.86
N ARG A 50 -23.67 -17.00 1.98
CA ARG A 50 -23.77 -15.81 1.12
C ARG A 50 -23.58 -14.51 1.88
N GLU A 51 -23.39 -14.63 3.18
CA GLU A 51 -23.26 -13.54 4.12
C GLU A 51 -22.14 -13.84 5.11
N THR A 52 -21.70 -12.78 5.79
CA THR A 52 -20.72 -12.83 6.85
C THR A 52 -21.20 -13.72 8.00
N THR A 53 -20.34 -14.63 8.44
CA THR A 53 -20.53 -15.50 9.60
C THR A 53 -19.34 -15.33 10.53
N ASP A 54 -19.52 -14.56 11.60
CA ASP A 54 -18.48 -14.27 12.60
C ASP A 54 -18.18 -15.46 13.53
N ASP A 55 -19.04 -16.47 13.56
CA ASP A 55 -18.82 -17.68 14.38
C ASP A 55 -19.56 -18.89 13.78
N LEU A 56 -18.80 -19.82 13.21
CA LEU A 56 -19.32 -21.03 12.58
C LEU A 56 -19.91 -22.02 13.59
N SER A 57 -19.65 -21.87 14.90
CA SER A 57 -20.30 -22.68 15.93
C SER A 57 -21.81 -22.50 15.95
N ARG A 58 -22.31 -21.31 15.55
CA ARG A 58 -23.76 -21.01 15.49
C ARG A 58 -24.52 -21.82 14.44
N ILE A 59 -23.80 -22.33 13.45
CA ILE A 59 -24.32 -23.26 12.44
C ILE A 59 -23.74 -24.67 12.59
N GLY A 60 -23.04 -24.94 13.70
CA GLY A 60 -22.45 -26.23 14.01
C GLY A 60 -21.33 -26.66 13.07
N PHE A 61 -20.59 -25.72 12.46
CA PHE A 61 -19.53 -25.97 11.48
C PHE A 61 -18.14 -25.48 11.93
N ASN A 62 -17.98 -25.18 13.22
CA ASN A 62 -16.71 -24.70 13.78
C ASN A 62 -15.60 -25.74 13.66
N ASP A 63 -14.42 -25.33 13.19
CA ASP A 63 -13.22 -26.18 13.17
C ASP A 63 -13.45 -27.49 12.40
N LYS A 64 -14.24 -27.44 11.33
CA LYS A 64 -14.51 -28.61 10.48
C LYS A 64 -14.09 -28.44 9.04
N THR A 65 -13.77 -27.22 8.61
CA THR A 65 -13.59 -26.95 7.18
C THR A 65 -12.25 -27.51 6.70
N SER A 66 -12.29 -28.44 5.73
CA SER A 66 -11.11 -29.02 5.09
C SER A 66 -10.98 -28.66 3.61
N SER A 67 -12.07 -28.28 2.93
CA SER A 67 -12.03 -27.75 1.56
C SER A 67 -13.12 -26.71 1.31
N ILE A 68 -12.91 -25.84 0.32
CA ILE A 68 -13.73 -24.65 0.07
C ILE A 68 -13.97 -24.44 -1.42
N LEU A 69 -15.22 -24.19 -1.82
CA LEU A 69 -15.58 -23.72 -3.15
C LEU A 69 -16.08 -22.27 -3.06
N VAL A 70 -15.41 -21.34 -3.72
CA VAL A 70 -15.87 -19.96 -3.86
C VAL A 70 -16.48 -19.80 -5.24
N ARG A 71 -17.81 -19.69 -5.32
CA ARG A 71 -18.53 -19.48 -6.59
C ARG A 71 -18.46 -18.03 -7.04
N SER A 72 -18.53 -17.08 -6.10
CA SER A 72 -18.44 -15.65 -6.38
C SER A 72 -18.04 -14.84 -5.15
N GLY A 73 -17.55 -13.62 -5.36
CA GLY A 73 -17.04 -12.75 -4.30
C GLY A 73 -15.61 -13.09 -3.89
N THR A 74 -15.09 -12.32 -2.93
CA THR A 74 -13.79 -12.56 -2.30
C THR A 74 -14.04 -12.73 -0.81
N TRP A 75 -13.50 -13.78 -0.21
CA TRP A 75 -13.85 -14.22 1.13
C TRP A 75 -12.63 -14.32 2.03
N ASP A 76 -12.68 -13.71 3.20
CA ASP A 76 -11.73 -13.98 4.28
C ASP A 76 -12.26 -15.16 5.11
N VAL A 77 -11.43 -16.19 5.28
CA VAL A 77 -11.66 -17.28 6.25
C VAL A 77 -10.62 -17.19 7.35
N CYS A 78 -11.03 -17.34 8.61
CA CYS A 78 -10.20 -17.05 9.78
C CYS A 78 -10.30 -18.16 10.83
N THR A 79 -9.22 -18.40 11.55
CA THR A 79 -9.17 -19.50 12.53
C THR A 79 -9.93 -19.24 13.82
N ASP A 80 -10.21 -17.97 14.14
CA ASP A 80 -10.91 -17.61 15.37
C ASP A 80 -12.21 -16.87 15.03
N SER A 81 -13.10 -16.77 16.02
CA SER A 81 -14.37 -16.06 15.86
C SER A 81 -14.19 -14.55 15.80
N GLY A 82 -15.10 -13.88 15.11
CA GLY A 82 -15.05 -12.44 14.87
C GLY A 82 -13.96 -12.02 13.89
N PHE A 83 -13.56 -12.89 12.96
CA PHE A 83 -12.55 -12.61 11.92
C PHE A 83 -11.17 -12.33 12.53
N ARG A 84 -10.76 -13.20 13.46
CA ARG A 84 -9.51 -13.12 14.23
C ARG A 84 -8.64 -14.37 13.99
N GLY A 85 -7.45 -14.38 14.59
CA GLY A 85 -6.47 -15.44 14.37
C GLY A 85 -5.85 -15.37 12.97
N ASN A 86 -5.46 -16.53 12.45
CA ASN A 86 -4.87 -16.65 11.12
C ASN A 86 -5.98 -16.56 10.08
N CYS A 87 -5.88 -15.59 9.16
CA CYS A 87 -6.86 -15.38 8.11
C CYS A 87 -6.27 -15.60 6.72
N LYS A 88 -7.08 -16.13 5.80
CA LYS A 88 -6.73 -16.30 4.39
C LYS A 88 -7.84 -15.76 3.51
N THR A 89 -7.46 -14.91 2.56
CA THR A 89 -8.39 -14.36 1.56
C THR A 89 -8.44 -15.29 0.34
N LEU A 90 -9.65 -15.65 -0.07
CA LEU A 90 -9.95 -16.59 -1.13
C LEU A 90 -10.79 -15.88 -2.20
N GLY A 91 -10.31 -15.89 -3.45
CA GLY A 91 -11.09 -15.44 -4.60
C GLY A 91 -11.97 -16.57 -5.14
N PRO A 92 -12.75 -16.32 -6.22
CA PRO A 92 -13.50 -17.37 -6.91
C PRO A 92 -12.57 -18.51 -7.35
N GLY A 93 -12.94 -19.75 -7.02
CA GLY A 93 -12.10 -20.91 -7.30
C GLY A 93 -12.39 -22.12 -6.41
N GLU A 94 -11.62 -23.17 -6.67
CA GLU A 94 -11.70 -24.48 -6.03
C GLU A 94 -10.48 -24.70 -5.11
N TYR A 95 -10.70 -24.73 -3.80
CA TYR A 95 -9.68 -24.99 -2.80
C TYR A 95 -9.91 -26.39 -2.21
N ARG A 96 -9.33 -27.39 -2.88
CA ARG A 96 -9.53 -28.83 -2.59
C ARG A 96 -8.98 -29.28 -1.23
N SER A 97 -8.10 -28.49 -0.63
CA SER A 97 -7.60 -28.68 0.73
C SER A 97 -7.28 -27.32 1.37
N MET A 98 -7.17 -27.29 2.70
CA MET A 98 -6.79 -26.10 3.47
C MET A 98 -5.48 -26.34 4.27
N PRO A 99 -4.30 -26.43 3.61
CA PRO A 99 -3.04 -26.57 4.33
C PRO A 99 -2.82 -25.41 5.31
N GLY A 100 -2.53 -25.74 6.57
CA GLY A 100 -2.34 -24.77 7.65
C GLY A 100 -3.61 -24.21 8.29
N MET A 101 -4.80 -24.54 7.78
CA MET A 101 -6.10 -24.12 8.34
C MET A 101 -7.14 -25.26 8.38
N ASN A 102 -6.72 -26.49 8.08
CA ASN A 102 -7.58 -27.67 8.08
C ASN A 102 -8.18 -27.85 9.47
N ASP A 103 -9.50 -27.98 9.54
CA ASP A 103 -10.23 -28.14 10.81
C ASP A 103 -9.97 -27.01 11.81
N ALA A 104 -9.64 -25.81 11.33
CA ALA A 104 -9.33 -24.68 12.22
C ALA A 104 -10.15 -23.44 11.89
N ILE A 105 -10.98 -23.45 10.85
CA ILE A 105 -11.74 -22.26 10.43
C ILE A 105 -12.95 -22.09 11.33
N THR A 106 -13.05 -20.90 11.95
CA THR A 106 -14.11 -20.52 12.90
C THR A 106 -14.93 -19.33 12.41
N SER A 107 -14.45 -18.48 11.49
CA SER A 107 -15.25 -17.38 10.94
C SER A 107 -14.95 -17.07 9.47
N VAL A 108 -15.94 -16.55 8.75
CA VAL A 108 -15.90 -16.30 7.30
C VAL A 108 -16.65 -15.03 6.94
N ARG A 109 -16.07 -14.15 6.11
CA ARG A 109 -16.74 -12.91 5.63
C ARG A 109 -16.38 -12.57 4.20
N GLU A 110 -17.24 -11.83 3.51
CA GLU A 110 -16.92 -11.28 2.19
C GLU A 110 -16.01 -10.04 2.36
N SER A 111 -14.82 -10.03 1.76
CA SER A 111 -13.76 -9.02 1.93
C SER A 111 -14.06 -7.67 1.24
N GLY A 112 -15.28 -7.48 0.71
CA GLY A 112 -15.66 -6.32 -0.12
C GLY A 112 -17.04 -5.70 0.16
N ARG A 113 -17.80 -6.18 1.13
CA ARG A 113 -19.08 -5.57 1.56
C ARG A 113 -18.97 -5.13 3.01
N GLY A 114 -18.71 -3.84 3.21
CA GLY A 114 -18.79 -3.24 4.53
C GLY A 114 -20.25 -3.05 4.90
N ASP A 115 -20.83 -3.97 5.68
CA ASP A 115 -22.10 -3.83 6.42
C ASP A 115 -22.12 -4.96 7.47
N GLY A 116 -22.45 -4.82 8.75
CA GLY A 116 -22.84 -3.69 9.59
C GLY A 116 -23.03 -4.25 11.01
N TYR A 117 -22.28 -3.73 11.99
CA TYR A 117 -22.45 -4.14 13.39
C TYR A 117 -23.52 -3.24 14.06
N ASN A 118 -24.65 -3.83 14.45
CA ASN A 118 -25.77 -3.17 15.11
C ASN A 118 -25.47 -2.98 16.61
N PRO A 119 -25.44 -1.75 17.17
CA PRO A 119 -25.02 -1.49 18.53
C PRO A 119 -26.20 -1.56 19.50
N ALA A 120 -26.40 -2.72 20.13
CA ALA A 120 -27.30 -2.83 21.27
C ALA A 120 -26.74 -3.80 22.33
N ARG A 121 -25.72 -3.34 23.09
CA ARG A 121 -25.52 -3.67 24.52
C ARG A 121 -24.35 -2.85 25.10
N PRO A 122 -24.57 -2.03 26.15
CA PRO A 122 -23.53 -1.24 26.77
C PRO A 122 -22.80 -2.04 27.87
N GLY A 123 -21.50 -2.25 27.68
CA GLY A 123 -20.56 -2.63 28.74
C GLY A 123 -19.30 -1.79 28.59
N ARG A 124 -19.09 -0.85 29.52
CA ARG A 124 -17.81 -0.17 29.78
C ARG A 124 -16.80 -1.22 30.24
N ASP A 125 -15.60 -1.32 29.67
CA ASP A 125 -14.32 -0.63 29.99
C ASP A 125 -13.24 -1.76 30.00
N PRO A 126 -11.91 -1.54 30.04
CA PRO A 126 -11.10 -0.36 29.77
C PRO A 126 -9.85 -0.70 28.94
N ASP A 127 -9.73 -0.25 27.69
CA ASP A 127 -8.40 0.05 27.13
C ASP A 127 -8.55 1.00 25.95
N ARG A 128 -8.54 2.29 26.31
CA ARG A 128 -8.53 3.42 25.39
C ARG A 128 -7.12 3.59 24.82
N GLY A 129 -6.87 2.93 23.68
CA GLY A 129 -5.94 3.40 22.66
C GLY A 129 -6.72 4.17 21.59
N ASN A 130 -6.57 5.49 21.59
CA ASN A 130 -7.28 6.45 20.74
C ASN A 130 -6.92 6.31 19.24
N GLY A 131 -7.92 6.13 18.36
CA GLY A 131 -7.76 6.19 16.91
C GLY A 131 -8.94 5.63 16.12
N GLY A 132 -10.07 6.34 16.11
CA GLY A 132 -11.26 5.93 15.38
C GLY A 132 -11.13 6.01 13.85
N TYR A 133 -12.08 5.31 13.21
CA TYR A 133 -12.63 5.55 11.86
C TYR A 133 -11.97 4.80 10.68
N GLY A 134 -12.36 3.54 10.49
CA GLY A 134 -13.43 3.23 9.52
C GLY A 134 -13.28 3.66 8.06
N ARG A 135 -12.09 4.02 7.58
CA ARG A 135 -11.76 4.09 6.15
C ARG A 135 -10.63 3.11 5.89
N GLY A 136 -10.99 1.83 5.86
CA GLY A 136 -10.07 0.69 5.87
C GLY A 136 -8.98 0.85 4.84
N GLY A 137 -7.81 1.29 5.28
CA GLY A 137 -6.60 1.33 4.49
C GLY A 137 -6.30 -0.07 3.97
N THR A 138 -5.72 -0.17 2.78
CA THR A 138 -5.17 -1.43 2.32
C THR A 138 -3.72 -1.22 1.95
N LEU A 139 -2.85 -1.97 2.63
CA LEU A 139 -1.44 -2.12 2.34
C LEU A 139 -1.23 -3.55 1.83
N GLU A 140 -0.45 -3.71 0.76
CA GLU A 140 0.11 -4.99 0.36
C GLU A 140 1.63 -4.89 0.42
N VAL A 141 2.25 -5.83 1.13
CA VAL A 141 3.70 -5.92 1.30
C VAL A 141 4.24 -7.06 0.44
N TYR A 142 5.41 -6.85 -0.17
CA TYR A 142 6.05 -7.80 -1.08
C TYR A 142 7.48 -8.09 -0.66
N SER A 143 7.90 -9.34 -0.86
CA SER A 143 9.22 -9.80 -0.42
C SER A 143 10.37 -9.44 -1.37
N GLY A 144 10.06 -8.88 -2.53
CA GLY A 144 11.04 -8.46 -3.53
C GLY A 144 10.73 -7.08 -4.07
N ALA A 145 11.72 -6.45 -4.71
CA ALA A 145 11.57 -5.17 -5.38
C ALA A 145 10.58 -5.26 -6.56
N GLY A 146 9.97 -4.14 -6.95
CA GLY A 146 9.02 -4.10 -8.07
C GLY A 146 7.70 -4.82 -7.80
N GLN A 147 7.34 -5.03 -6.53
CA GLN A 147 6.17 -5.79 -6.08
C GLN A 147 6.17 -7.24 -6.58
N ASN A 148 7.34 -7.88 -6.49
CA ASN A 148 7.54 -9.28 -6.86
C ASN A 148 7.74 -10.16 -5.63
N GLY A 149 7.62 -11.48 -5.81
CA GLY A 149 7.83 -12.47 -4.75
C GLY A 149 6.58 -12.78 -3.94
N GLY A 150 6.75 -13.26 -2.72
CA GLY A 150 5.63 -13.52 -1.82
C GLY A 150 5.02 -12.20 -1.36
N SER A 151 3.70 -12.16 -1.18
CA SER A 151 3.01 -10.96 -0.68
C SER A 151 2.06 -11.26 0.47
N ALA A 152 1.78 -10.23 1.28
CA ALA A 152 0.77 -10.26 2.32
C ALA A 152 -0.04 -8.96 2.29
N ARG A 153 -1.37 -9.06 2.43
CA ARG A 153 -2.27 -7.91 2.43
C ARG A 153 -2.73 -7.58 3.84
N LEU A 154 -2.56 -6.33 4.24
CA LEU A 154 -2.94 -5.76 5.53
C LEU A 154 -4.08 -4.77 5.34
N ASN A 155 -5.16 -4.99 6.09
CA ASN A 155 -6.36 -4.15 6.14
C ASN A 155 -6.62 -3.55 7.54
N ARG A 156 -5.71 -3.81 8.48
CA ARG A 156 -5.73 -3.32 9.85
C ARG A 156 -4.29 -3.20 10.36
N ASP A 157 -4.15 -2.51 11.48
CA ASP A 157 -2.89 -2.44 12.22
C ASP A 157 -2.42 -3.85 12.56
N THR A 158 -1.13 -4.08 12.35
CA THR A 158 -0.42 -5.33 12.60
C THR A 158 0.83 -4.97 13.37
N ASP A 159 0.80 -5.23 14.68
CA ASP A 159 1.85 -4.95 15.63
C ASP A 159 3.02 -5.94 15.53
N ASP A 160 2.83 -7.12 14.97
CA ASP A 160 3.91 -8.09 14.76
C ASP A 160 3.72 -8.89 13.47
N PHE A 161 4.66 -8.75 12.53
CA PHE A 161 4.62 -9.44 11.24
C PHE A 161 4.94 -10.94 11.34
N VAL A 162 5.44 -11.43 12.47
CA VAL A 162 5.53 -12.86 12.76
C VAL A 162 4.15 -13.50 12.66
N SER A 163 3.10 -12.81 13.13
CA SER A 163 1.71 -13.30 13.10
C SER A 163 1.17 -13.54 11.69
N ILE A 164 1.75 -12.92 10.67
CA ILE A 164 1.39 -13.07 9.25
C ILE A 164 2.46 -13.80 8.43
N GLY A 165 3.52 -14.31 9.08
CA GLY A 165 4.62 -15.01 8.40
C GLY A 165 5.45 -14.14 7.45
N PHE A 166 5.46 -12.82 7.67
CA PHE A 166 6.08 -11.83 6.78
C PHE A 166 7.15 -10.95 7.46
N ASN A 167 7.56 -11.33 8.68
CA ASN A 167 8.58 -10.61 9.45
C ASN A 167 9.90 -10.50 8.69
N ASP A 168 10.51 -9.32 8.67
CA ASP A 168 11.81 -9.06 8.05
C ASP A 168 11.91 -9.51 6.58
N ARG A 169 10.83 -9.36 5.83
CA ARG A 169 10.78 -9.79 4.43
C ARG A 169 10.42 -8.70 3.45
N THR A 170 9.82 -7.61 3.93
CA THR A 170 9.23 -6.60 3.04
C THR A 170 10.29 -5.74 2.36
N SER A 171 10.31 -5.74 1.03
CA SER A 171 11.21 -4.93 0.20
C SER A 171 10.50 -3.96 -0.74
N SER A 172 9.21 -4.18 -1.02
CA SER A 172 8.39 -3.20 -1.71
C SER A 172 6.94 -3.30 -1.26
N ILE A 173 6.16 -2.23 -1.47
CA ILE A 173 4.77 -2.16 -1.02
C ILE A 173 3.85 -1.52 -2.05
N VAL A 174 2.56 -1.81 -1.93
CA VAL A 174 1.46 -1.08 -2.59
C VAL A 174 0.49 -0.62 -1.53
N ILE A 175 0.22 0.68 -1.49
CA ILE A 175 -0.84 1.25 -0.66
C ILE A 175 -1.98 1.62 -1.58
N HIS A 176 -3.06 0.84 -1.54
CA HIS A 176 -4.24 1.12 -2.33
C HIS A 176 -4.99 2.32 -1.78
N ASN A 177 -5.04 2.46 -0.46
CA ASN A 177 -5.71 3.58 0.19
C ASN A 177 -5.25 3.76 1.65
N GLY A 178 -5.39 4.99 2.14
CA GLY A 178 -4.94 5.39 3.47
C GLY A 178 -3.45 5.72 3.52
N TYR A 179 -2.98 6.07 4.71
CA TYR A 179 -1.56 6.26 5.02
C TYR A 179 -1.16 5.19 6.02
N TRP A 180 0.04 4.63 5.83
CA TRP A 180 0.54 3.54 6.64
C TRP A 180 1.92 3.87 7.19
N GLN A 181 2.12 3.68 8.49
CA GLN A 181 3.42 3.67 9.11
C GLN A 181 3.94 2.23 9.12
N LEU A 182 5.12 2.01 8.54
CA LEU A 182 5.85 0.75 8.61
C LEU A 182 7.06 0.94 9.52
N CYS A 183 7.34 -0.06 10.34
CA CYS A 183 8.40 -0.02 11.35
C CYS A 183 9.28 -1.27 11.26
N SER A 184 10.58 -1.11 11.57
CA SER A 184 11.56 -2.20 11.51
C SER A 184 11.36 -3.24 12.60
N ASP A 185 10.80 -2.84 13.74
CA ASP A 185 10.62 -3.70 14.90
C ASP A 185 9.13 -3.92 15.15
N SER A 186 8.79 -4.92 15.95
CA SER A 186 7.41 -5.14 16.38
C SER A 186 6.90 -4.00 17.28
N ASN A 187 5.60 -3.95 17.51
CA ASN A 187 4.91 -2.95 18.33
C ASN A 187 5.16 -1.50 17.87
N TYR A 188 5.38 -1.29 16.57
CA TYR A 188 5.60 0.02 15.96
C TYR A 188 6.87 0.73 16.48
N GLN A 189 7.94 -0.04 16.71
CA GLN A 189 9.22 0.45 17.24
C GLN A 189 10.34 0.43 16.18
N GLY A 190 11.50 0.97 16.57
CA GLY A 190 12.68 1.01 15.71
C GLY A 190 12.63 2.12 14.67
N THR A 191 13.09 1.83 13.46
CA THR A 191 13.01 2.79 12.35
C THR A 191 11.60 2.73 11.76
N CYS A 192 10.88 3.85 11.79
CA CYS A 192 9.52 3.94 11.26
C CYS A 192 9.41 4.99 10.16
N ARG A 193 8.63 4.72 9.11
CA ARG A 193 8.33 5.69 8.04
C ARG A 193 6.87 5.60 7.62
N ILE A 194 6.31 6.74 7.22
CA ILE A 194 4.93 6.84 6.74
C ILE A 194 4.90 6.88 5.22
N PHE A 195 4.06 6.03 4.65
CA PHE A 195 3.86 5.91 3.22
C PHE A 195 2.41 6.28 2.88
N GLY A 196 2.24 7.04 1.80
CA GLY A 196 0.93 7.37 1.24
C GLY A 196 0.52 6.41 0.14
N PRO A 197 -0.69 6.60 -0.43
CA PRO A 197 -1.19 5.80 -1.55
C PRO A 197 -0.21 5.75 -2.72
N GLY A 198 -0.07 4.57 -3.34
CA GLY A 198 0.83 4.35 -4.48
C GLY A 198 1.65 3.06 -4.37
N ARG A 199 2.47 2.80 -5.39
CA ARG A 199 3.48 1.73 -5.39
C ARG A 199 4.79 2.32 -4.91
N HIS A 200 5.49 1.61 -4.02
CA HIS A 200 6.77 2.04 -3.47
C HIS A 200 7.76 0.88 -3.59
N ASP A 201 8.79 1.09 -4.40
CA ASP A 201 9.89 0.13 -4.61
C ASP A 201 11.05 0.34 -3.65
N ASP A 202 11.13 1.52 -3.02
CA ASP A 202 12.17 1.88 -2.06
C ASP A 202 11.54 2.22 -0.71
N LEU A 203 11.85 1.40 0.29
CA LEU A 203 11.42 1.60 1.69
C LEU A 203 12.50 2.30 2.53
N GLY A 204 13.69 2.53 1.95
CA GLY A 204 14.88 3.09 2.57
C GLY A 204 15.68 2.08 3.38
N ARG A 205 16.95 2.44 3.65
CA ARG A 205 17.96 1.57 4.30
C ARG A 205 17.55 0.98 5.65
N GLY A 206 16.58 1.58 6.34
CA GLY A 206 16.11 1.10 7.65
C GLY A 206 14.93 0.13 7.60
N LEU A 207 14.24 0.01 6.47
CA LEU A 207 13.03 -0.80 6.33
C LEU A 207 13.13 -1.91 5.28
N ASP A 208 13.99 -1.76 4.27
CA ASP A 208 14.16 -2.78 3.22
C ASP A 208 14.60 -4.12 3.83
N GLY A 209 13.76 -5.15 3.67
CA GLY A 209 13.94 -6.48 4.22
C GLY A 209 13.85 -6.55 5.75
N ARG A 210 13.30 -5.53 6.42
CA ARG A 210 13.31 -5.42 7.89
C ARG A 210 11.96 -5.05 8.50
N VAL A 211 10.90 -4.90 7.71
CA VAL A 211 9.61 -4.48 8.25
C VAL A 211 9.03 -5.59 9.15
N SER A 212 8.72 -5.22 10.39
CA SER A 212 8.17 -6.12 11.41
C SER A 212 6.86 -5.64 12.03
N SER A 213 6.40 -4.41 11.75
CA SER A 213 5.05 -3.96 12.10
C SER A 213 4.55 -2.85 11.19
N ALA A 214 3.23 -2.70 11.08
CA ALA A 214 2.60 -1.65 10.30
C ALA A 214 1.24 -1.23 10.87
N ARG A 215 0.96 0.08 10.89
CA ARG A 215 -0.33 0.63 11.32
C ARG A 215 -0.83 1.73 10.41
N MET A 216 -2.14 1.91 10.36
CA MET A 216 -2.77 3.04 9.71
C MET A 216 -2.47 4.33 10.48
N VAL A 217 -2.31 5.40 9.72
CA VAL A 217 -2.10 6.76 10.25
C VAL A 217 -3.25 7.64 9.80
N ASP A 218 -3.78 8.45 10.72
CA ASP A 218 -4.79 9.46 10.39
C ASP A 218 -4.24 10.40 9.31
N GLU A 219 -5.03 10.70 8.28
CA GLU A 219 -4.57 11.52 7.15
C GLU A 219 -4.10 12.92 7.57
N ARG A 220 -4.67 13.51 8.64
CA ARG A 220 -4.22 14.82 9.14
C ARG A 220 -2.89 14.69 9.89
N GLU A 221 -2.71 13.60 10.62
CA GLU A 221 -1.44 13.28 11.28
C GLU A 221 -0.35 12.95 10.25
N ALA A 222 -0.66 12.10 9.28
CA ALA A 222 0.22 11.76 8.16
C ALA A 222 0.61 13.01 7.37
N ARG A 223 -0.32 13.92 7.07
CA ARG A 223 0.00 15.19 6.38
C ARG A 223 0.83 16.14 7.25
N ARG A 224 0.63 16.16 8.58
CA ARG A 224 1.42 16.99 9.50
C ARG A 224 2.84 16.45 9.65
N GLN A 225 3.00 15.14 9.78
CA GLN A 225 4.31 14.48 9.80
C GLN A 225 4.98 14.52 8.43
N GLN A 226 4.25 14.34 7.33
CA GLN A 226 4.77 14.57 5.98
C GLN A 226 5.08 16.05 5.74
N GLN A 227 4.39 17.01 6.33
CA GLN A 227 4.79 18.43 6.26
C GLN A 227 6.05 18.69 7.07
N TYR A 228 6.20 18.08 8.25
CA TYR A 228 7.38 18.18 9.08
C TYR A 228 8.59 17.46 8.44
N GLU A 229 8.40 16.25 7.91
CA GLU A 229 9.38 15.54 7.09
C GLU A 229 9.61 16.29 5.79
N ASN A 230 8.65 16.82 5.04
CA ASN A 230 8.94 17.66 3.86
C ASN A 230 9.68 18.96 4.22
N GLN A 231 9.56 19.43 5.47
CA GLN A 231 10.32 20.56 6.01
C GLN A 231 11.76 20.17 6.42
N TYR A 232 12.06 18.88 6.59
CA TYR A 232 13.38 18.36 7.01
C TYR A 232 13.98 17.23 6.13
N GLN A 233 13.26 16.78 5.12
CA GLN A 233 13.44 15.61 4.25
C GLN A 233 12.76 15.96 2.92
N GLN A 234 13.45 16.74 2.10
CA GLN A 234 12.97 17.12 0.78
C GLN A 234 13.37 16.05 -0.27
N PRO A 235 12.43 15.25 -0.81
CA PRO A 235 12.76 14.25 -1.84
C PRO A 235 12.90 14.87 -3.24
N GLN A 236 12.61 16.16 -3.40
CA GLN A 236 12.86 16.89 -4.65
C GLN A 236 14.17 17.69 -4.66
N TYR A 237 14.90 17.75 -3.54
CA TYR A 237 16.15 18.51 -3.45
C TYR A 237 17.38 17.60 -3.60
N GLN A 238 17.27 16.31 -3.31
CA GLN A 238 18.31 15.32 -3.63
C GLN A 238 18.44 15.01 -5.13
N GLN A 239 17.58 15.56 -6.00
CA GLN A 239 17.81 15.60 -7.45
C GLN A 239 17.95 17.03 -7.99
N ARG A 240 18.12 18.03 -7.10
CA ARG A 240 18.41 19.43 -7.43
C ARG A 240 19.67 19.92 -6.72
N GLY A 241 20.64 19.05 -6.49
CA GLY A 241 21.98 19.50 -6.13
C GLY A 241 22.53 20.37 -7.26
N ALA A 242 23.27 21.43 -6.95
CA ALA A 242 24.03 22.19 -7.95
C ALA A 242 24.91 21.26 -8.82
N VAL A 243 25.32 20.11 -8.26
CA VAL A 243 25.89 18.97 -8.98
C VAL A 243 25.33 17.63 -8.45
N LEU A 244 25.14 16.67 -9.35
CA LEU A 244 24.69 15.30 -9.08
C LEU A 244 25.73 14.31 -9.61
N LEU A 245 26.25 13.44 -8.75
CA LEU A 245 27.17 12.36 -9.13
C LEU A 245 26.42 11.03 -9.14
N PHE A 246 26.61 10.23 -10.18
CA PHE A 246 25.95 8.94 -10.36
C PHE A 246 26.97 7.79 -10.38
N PRO A 247 26.68 6.67 -9.71
CA PRO A 247 27.61 5.55 -9.63
C PRO A 247 27.76 4.79 -10.96
N GLU A 248 26.78 4.92 -11.86
CA GLU A 248 26.77 4.26 -13.15
C GLU A 248 26.76 5.27 -14.30
N ALA A 249 27.15 4.83 -15.50
CA ALA A 249 27.02 5.61 -16.71
C ALA A 249 25.53 5.82 -17.09
N GLY A 250 25.25 6.93 -17.78
CA GLY A 250 23.90 7.29 -18.22
C GLY A 250 22.96 7.71 -17.09
N MET A 251 23.50 8.30 -16.02
CA MET A 251 22.75 8.85 -14.89
C MET A 251 21.90 7.80 -14.17
N ARG A 252 22.49 6.62 -13.96
CA ARG A 252 21.86 5.47 -13.31
C ARG A 252 22.39 5.24 -11.90
N GLY A 253 21.59 4.55 -11.09
CA GLY A 253 21.82 4.33 -9.67
C GLY A 253 21.39 5.50 -8.79
N GLU A 254 21.54 5.36 -7.47
CA GLU A 254 21.23 6.40 -6.48
C GLU A 254 22.25 7.55 -6.61
N PRO A 255 21.83 8.79 -6.98
CA PRO A 255 22.76 9.90 -7.12
C PRO A 255 23.19 10.48 -5.77
N LEU A 256 24.43 10.94 -5.71
CA LEU A 256 24.87 11.87 -4.68
C LEU A 256 24.65 13.31 -5.16
N ALA A 257 23.74 14.03 -4.51
CA ALA A 257 23.52 15.46 -4.74
C ALA A 257 24.35 16.35 -3.82
N LEU A 258 25.01 17.35 -4.39
CA LEU A 258 25.83 18.31 -3.65
C LEU A 258 25.50 19.74 -4.09
N ASP A 259 25.30 20.63 -3.11
CA ASP A 259 25.13 22.08 -3.32
C ASP A 259 26.36 22.89 -2.91
N ARG A 260 27.36 22.21 -2.34
CA ARG A 260 28.56 22.82 -1.75
C ARG A 260 29.78 21.99 -2.11
N ASN A 261 30.95 22.57 -1.86
CA ASN A 261 32.22 21.87 -2.02
C ASN A 261 32.24 20.60 -1.14
N ALA A 262 32.75 19.52 -1.70
CA ALA A 262 33.08 18.30 -0.98
C ALA A 262 34.60 18.11 -1.06
N ASP A 263 35.29 18.41 0.03
CA ASP A 263 36.74 18.20 0.17
C ASP A 263 37.11 16.72 0.22
N ASP A 264 36.20 15.82 0.59
CA ASP A 264 36.46 14.39 0.64
C ASP A 264 35.15 13.60 0.44
N LEU A 265 35.07 12.83 -0.65
CA LEU A 265 33.90 12.02 -0.99
C LEU A 265 33.76 10.74 -0.16
N VAL A 266 34.79 10.35 0.61
CA VAL A 266 34.66 9.27 1.60
C VAL A 266 33.58 9.60 2.62
N ARG A 267 33.44 10.88 3.01
CA ARG A 267 32.40 11.34 3.96
C ARG A 267 30.97 11.13 3.46
N TYR A 268 30.81 11.01 2.14
CA TYR A 268 29.54 10.77 1.47
C TYR A 268 29.40 9.33 0.98
N ASN A 269 30.36 8.45 1.31
CA ASN A 269 30.45 7.08 0.82
C ASN A 269 30.41 7.00 -0.72
N PHE A 270 31.02 7.98 -1.39
CA PHE A 270 30.97 8.14 -2.85
C PHE A 270 32.35 8.29 -3.49
N ASN A 271 33.42 8.05 -2.72
CA ASN A 271 34.79 8.11 -3.21
C ASN A 271 35.01 7.12 -4.35
N ASP A 272 35.59 7.57 -5.47
CA ASP A 272 35.92 6.73 -6.62
C ASP A 272 34.71 5.99 -7.23
N ARG A 273 33.50 6.52 -7.04
CA ARG A 273 32.27 5.89 -7.54
C ARG A 273 31.63 6.60 -8.72
N ALA A 274 31.95 7.87 -8.96
CA ALA A 274 31.28 8.64 -9.99
C ALA A 274 31.63 8.14 -11.40
N SER A 275 30.62 7.69 -12.15
CA SER A 275 30.74 7.27 -13.56
C SER A 275 30.00 8.23 -14.51
N SER A 276 28.95 8.91 -14.05
CA SER A 276 28.31 10.02 -14.77
C SER A 276 27.96 11.17 -13.83
N ILE A 277 27.73 12.36 -14.39
CA ILE A 277 27.53 13.60 -13.62
C ILE A 277 26.51 14.50 -14.32
N ILE A 278 25.66 15.16 -13.54
CA ILE A 278 24.85 16.29 -13.99
C ILE A 278 25.29 17.53 -13.22
N VAL A 279 25.60 18.61 -13.92
CA VAL A 279 25.87 19.91 -13.31
C VAL A 279 24.68 20.82 -13.61
N ASN A 280 23.91 21.12 -12.57
CA ASN A 280 22.73 21.98 -12.69
C ASN A 280 23.11 23.46 -12.63
N GLU A 281 24.10 23.83 -11.81
CA GLU A 281 24.44 25.23 -11.57
C GLU A 281 25.95 25.47 -11.36
N GLY A 282 26.47 26.51 -12.05
CA GLY A 282 27.85 26.97 -11.91
C GLY A 282 28.88 26.06 -12.60
N GLN A 283 30.16 26.39 -12.40
CA GLN A 283 31.27 25.54 -12.83
C GLN A 283 31.86 24.82 -11.61
N TRP A 284 32.24 23.56 -11.78
CA TRP A 284 32.77 22.70 -10.74
C TRP A 284 34.12 22.16 -11.15
N GLU A 285 35.11 22.24 -10.26
CA GLU A 285 36.38 21.54 -10.39
C GLU A 285 36.25 20.19 -9.67
N VAL A 286 36.38 19.09 -10.41
CA VAL A 286 36.38 17.72 -9.88
C VAL A 286 37.81 17.19 -9.89
N CYS A 287 38.23 16.53 -8.82
CA CYS A 287 39.61 16.12 -8.61
C CYS A 287 39.70 14.64 -8.22
N SER A 288 40.78 13.98 -8.66
CA SER A 288 41.01 12.55 -8.43
C SER A 288 41.30 12.20 -6.97
N ASP A 289 41.84 13.16 -6.21
CA ASP A 289 42.22 12.95 -4.82
C ASP A 289 41.39 13.85 -3.90
N SER A 290 41.41 13.56 -2.59
CA SER A 290 40.78 14.42 -1.59
C SER A 290 41.49 15.78 -1.47
N ASN A 291 40.79 16.74 -0.89
CA ASN A 291 41.23 18.12 -0.65
C ASN A 291 41.59 18.90 -1.93
N PHE A 292 40.91 18.60 -3.04
CA PHE A 292 41.09 19.25 -4.35
C PHE A 292 42.51 19.08 -4.91
N ARG A 293 43.02 17.84 -4.86
CA ARG A 293 44.38 17.46 -5.29
C ARG A 293 44.34 16.40 -6.39
N GLY A 294 45.52 16.09 -6.92
CA GLY A 294 45.68 15.11 -7.99
C GLY A 294 45.34 15.71 -9.36
N ARG A 295 44.75 14.89 -10.23
CA ARG A 295 44.27 15.34 -11.54
C ARG A 295 42.93 16.05 -11.33
N CYS A 296 42.80 17.29 -11.82
CA CYS A 296 41.55 18.05 -11.72
C CYS A 296 41.03 18.48 -13.09
N GLU A 297 39.70 18.51 -13.24
CA GLU A 297 39.01 18.97 -14.44
C GLU A 297 37.88 19.93 -14.06
N VAL A 298 37.68 20.98 -14.86
CA VAL A 298 36.56 21.92 -14.68
C VAL A 298 35.43 21.53 -15.61
N ILE A 299 34.26 21.31 -15.02
CA ILE A 299 33.03 20.88 -15.68
C ILE A 299 31.96 21.97 -15.48
N GLY A 300 31.32 22.39 -16.58
CA GLY A 300 30.26 23.39 -16.57
C GLY A 300 28.87 22.76 -16.52
N PRO A 301 27.80 23.59 -16.55
CA PRO A 301 26.43 23.08 -16.56
C PRO A 301 26.17 22.15 -17.75
N GLY A 302 25.51 21.02 -17.49
CA GLY A 302 25.21 20.02 -18.50
C GLY A 302 25.10 18.60 -17.95
N GLU A 303 24.72 17.68 -18.83
CA GLU A 303 24.61 16.25 -18.55
C GLU A 303 25.77 15.48 -19.20
N TYR A 304 26.54 14.76 -18.39
CA TYR A 304 27.69 13.99 -18.83
C TYR A 304 27.43 12.51 -18.53
N GLY A 305 26.82 11.83 -19.50
CA GLY A 305 26.47 10.41 -19.37
C GLY A 305 27.66 9.47 -19.18
N ARG A 306 28.89 9.95 -19.36
CA ARG A 306 30.11 9.23 -18.99
C ARG A 306 31.26 10.20 -18.72
N LEU A 307 32.02 9.95 -17.66
CA LEU A 307 33.21 10.73 -17.29
C LEU A 307 34.47 10.20 -18.00
N SER A 308 34.70 10.63 -19.25
CA SER A 308 35.88 10.22 -20.01
C SER A 308 37.18 10.68 -19.35
N GLY A 309 37.93 9.75 -18.75
CA GLY A 309 39.21 10.01 -18.09
C GLY A 309 39.15 10.34 -16.59
N MET A 310 37.93 10.39 -16.01
CA MET A 310 37.69 10.59 -14.57
C MET A 310 36.68 9.57 -13.98
N GLU A 311 36.26 8.58 -14.78
CA GLU A 311 35.34 7.51 -14.39
C GLU A 311 35.90 6.72 -13.20
N ASN A 312 35.12 6.65 -12.11
CA ASN A 312 35.47 5.99 -10.86
C ASN A 312 36.78 6.48 -10.23
N GLN A 313 37.09 7.77 -10.40
CA GLN A 313 38.30 8.39 -9.84
C GLN A 313 38.03 9.64 -9.03
N ILE A 314 36.82 10.22 -9.09
CA ILE A 314 36.54 11.48 -8.40
C ILE A 314 36.51 11.24 -6.88
N SER A 315 37.33 12.00 -6.15
CA SER A 315 37.44 11.96 -4.68
C SER A 315 37.16 13.32 -4.00
N SER A 316 37.18 14.43 -4.74
CA SER A 316 36.73 15.74 -4.23
C SER A 316 36.23 16.66 -5.33
N LEU A 317 35.41 17.64 -4.98
CA LEU A 317 34.91 18.64 -5.93
C LEU A 317 34.52 19.97 -5.26
N ARG A 318 34.76 21.07 -5.96
CA ARG A 318 34.41 22.43 -5.49
C ARG A 318 33.88 23.31 -6.60
N ARG A 319 33.09 24.31 -6.22
CA ARG A 319 32.63 25.34 -7.13
C ARG A 319 33.78 26.26 -7.51
N VAL A 320 33.98 26.43 -8.82
CA VAL A 320 34.85 27.45 -9.40
C VAL A 320 34.03 28.73 -9.45
N ARG A 321 34.59 29.83 -8.92
CA ARG A 321 33.89 31.12 -8.83
C ARG A 321 33.49 31.65 -10.20
#